data_AF-A0A3N7GW82-F1
#
_entry.id   AF-A0A3N7GW82-F1
#
_cell.length_a   1.000
_cell.length_b   1.000
_cell.length_c   1.000
_cell.angle_alpha   90.00
_cell.angle_beta   90.00
_cell.angle_gamma   90.00
#
_symmetry.space_group_name_H-M   'P 1'
#
loop_
_entity.id
_entity.type
_entity.pdbx_description
1 polymer ?
#
loop_
_entity_poly.entity_id
_entity_poly.type
_entity_poly.pdbx_seq_one_letter_code
_entity_poly.pdbx_strand_id
1 'polypeptide(L)'
;MQQVDTTQPYELVYSLCEHPYLGCLIEPHIVQLNPNGGYSLTHRRIFSHTASEYAPVLDQVDYKLIGLLEEIEQTNIIKRYHKK
;
A
#
# COMPACT_ATOMS: atom_id res chain seq x y z
N MET A 1 15.82 3.01 -3.12
CA MET A 1 14.84 2.44 -2.16
C MET A 1 15.02 0.93 -2.17
N GLN A 2 15.17 0.30 -1.01
CA GLN A 2 15.29 -1.17 -0.93
C GLN A 2 13.93 -1.79 -1.30
N GLN A 3 13.95 -2.72 -2.24
CA GLN A 3 12.77 -3.50 -2.63
C GLN A 3 12.52 -4.56 -1.56
N VAL A 4 11.25 -4.81 -1.22
CA VAL A 4 10.87 -5.95 -0.36
C VAL A 4 11.23 -7.24 -1.09
N ASP A 5 11.93 -8.14 -0.41
CA ASP A 5 12.30 -9.45 -0.92
C ASP A 5 11.17 -10.44 -0.62
N THR A 6 10.49 -10.91 -1.66
CA THR A 6 9.36 -11.84 -1.53
C THR A 6 9.79 -13.27 -1.16
N THR A 7 11.10 -13.55 -1.13
CA THR A 7 11.65 -14.82 -0.63
C THR A 7 11.85 -14.80 0.89
N GLN A 8 11.81 -13.63 1.52
CA GLN A 8 11.92 -13.44 2.97
C GLN A 8 10.53 -13.13 3.57
N PRO A 9 10.29 -13.30 4.88
CA PRO A 9 9.00 -13.01 5.48
C PRO A 9 8.61 -11.51 5.40
N TYR A 10 7.40 -11.23 4.94
CA TYR A 10 6.83 -9.87 4.84
C TYR A 10 5.35 -9.90 5.22
N GLU A 11 4.79 -8.74 5.54
CA GLU A 11 3.38 -8.59 5.89
C GLU A 11 2.76 -7.34 5.26
N LEU A 12 1.43 -7.36 5.09
CA LEU A 12 0.64 -6.18 4.78
C LEU A 12 0.40 -5.34 6.03
N VAL A 13 0.66 -4.04 5.94
CA VAL A 13 0.40 -3.05 6.98
C VAL A 13 -0.34 -1.86 6.37
N TYR A 14 -1.41 -1.42 7.01
CA TYR A 14 -2.10 -0.18 6.69
C TYR A 14 -1.55 0.94 7.57
N SER A 15 -0.90 1.94 6.95
CA SER A 15 -0.30 3.08 7.65
C SER A 15 -1.16 4.34 7.50
N LEU A 16 -1.02 5.27 8.44
CA LEU A 16 -1.56 6.62 8.33
C LEU A 16 -0.50 7.56 7.74
N CYS A 17 -0.89 8.33 6.74
CA CYS A 17 -0.06 9.30 6.03
C CYS A 17 -0.71 10.68 6.10
N GLU A 18 0.08 11.73 6.34
CA GLU A 18 -0.41 13.11 6.28
C GLU A 18 -0.21 13.65 4.86
N HIS A 19 -1.32 13.89 4.17
CA HIS A 19 -1.33 14.41 2.82
C HIS A 19 -1.57 15.94 2.82
N PRO A 20 -0.76 16.73 2.07
CA PRO A 20 -0.81 18.20 2.13
C PRO A 20 -2.18 18.83 1.84
N TYR A 21 -3.02 18.16 1.05
CA TYR A 21 -4.33 18.68 0.63
C TYR A 21 -5.52 17.86 1.12
N LEU A 22 -5.28 16.62 1.56
CA LEU A 22 -6.35 15.65 1.86
C LEU A 22 -6.38 15.27 3.35
N GLY A 23 -5.46 15.81 4.15
CA GLY A 23 -5.35 15.48 5.57
C GLY A 23 -4.81 14.06 5.77
N CYS A 24 -5.36 13.34 6.75
CA CYS A 24 -4.90 12.00 7.07
C CYS A 24 -5.48 10.96 6.09
N LEU A 25 -4.61 10.21 5.42
CA LEU A 25 -4.94 9.12 4.50
C LEU A 25 -4.45 7.78 5.04
N ILE A 26 -5.07 6.69 4.60
CA ILE A 26 -4.61 5.34 4.85
C ILE A 26 -3.88 4.83 3.61
N GLU A 27 -2.72 4.20 3.79
CA GLU A 27 -1.91 3.67 2.69
C GLU A 27 -1.50 2.21 2.95
N PRO A 28 -1.72 1.30 1.99
CA PRO A 28 -1.32 -0.10 2.12
C PRO A 28 0.17 -0.25 1.80
N HIS A 29 0.89 -0.91 2.69
CA HIS A 29 2.32 -1.14 2.59
C HIS A 29 2.65 -2.61 2.81
N ILE A 30 3.52 -3.16 1.98
CA ILE A 30 4.21 -4.41 2.29
C ILE A 30 5.47 -4.05 3.06
N VAL A 31 5.64 -4.65 4.24
CA VAL A 31 6.76 -4.41 5.15
C VAL A 31 7.56 -5.69 5.31
N GLN A 32 8.86 -5.63 5.09
CA GLN A 32 9.76 -6.73 5.35
C GLN A 32 9.86 -6.97 6.87
N LEU A 33 9.77 -8.22 7.30
CA LEU A 33 10.02 -8.59 8.69
C LEU A 33 11.51 -8.84 8.93
N ASN A 34 12.00 -8.42 10.09
CA ASN A 34 13.31 -8.78 10.60
C ASN A 34 13.34 -10.27 11.01
N PRO A 35 14.53 -10.89 11.18
CA PRO A 35 14.64 -12.28 11.61
C PRO A 35 13.95 -12.60 12.96
N ASN A 36 13.72 -11.58 13.79
CA ASN A 36 13.01 -11.71 15.07
C ASN A 36 11.46 -11.55 14.94
N GLY A 37 10.94 -11.41 13.72
CA GLY A 37 9.53 -11.20 13.42
C GLY A 37 9.04 -9.75 13.57
N GLY A 38 9.89 -8.80 13.98
CA GLY A 38 9.50 -7.39 14.05
C GLY A 38 9.54 -6.68 12.70
N TYR A 39 8.71 -5.64 12.52
CA TYR A 39 8.73 -4.81 11.32
C TYR A 39 10.08 -4.12 11.10
N SER A 40 10.54 -4.10 9.85
CA SER A 40 11.72 -3.35 9.44
C SER A 40 11.35 -2.01 8.79
N LEU A 41 12.36 -1.19 8.49
CA LEU A 41 12.19 0.05 7.71
C LEU A 41 12.15 -0.21 6.19
N THR A 42 12.29 -1.46 5.74
CA THR A 42 12.18 -1.82 4.34
C THR A 42 10.70 -2.07 4.03
N HIS A 43 10.06 -1.08 3.39
CA HIS A 43 8.65 -1.16 3.02
C HIS A 43 8.42 -0.63 1.61
N ARG A 44 7.32 -1.09 1.00
CA ARG A 44 6.84 -0.64 -0.30
C ARG A 44 5.33 -0.40 -0.25
N ARG A 45 4.89 0.79 -0.62
CA ARG A 45 3.47 1.05 -0.88
C ARG A 45 3.00 0.22 -2.07
N ILE A 46 1.85 -0.43 -1.94
CA ILE A 46 1.27 -1.24 -3.02
C ILE A 46 0.00 -0.61 -3.57
N PHE A 47 -0.33 -0.98 -4.81
CA PHE A 47 -1.49 -0.48 -5.55
C PHE A 47 -2.19 -1.68 -6.20
N SER A 48 -3.38 -1.48 -6.76
CA SER A 48 -4.16 -2.59 -7.34
C SER A 48 -3.39 -3.34 -8.44
N HIS A 49 -2.54 -2.65 -9.19
CA HIS A 49 -1.74 -3.23 -10.27
C HIS A 49 -0.50 -4.02 -9.79
N THR A 50 -0.01 -3.79 -8.57
CA THR A 50 1.14 -4.52 -7.99
C THR A 50 0.76 -5.47 -6.86
N ALA A 51 -0.46 -5.38 -6.32
CA ALA A 51 -0.92 -6.19 -5.19
C ALA A 51 -0.82 -7.71 -5.47
N SER A 52 -1.01 -8.13 -6.72
CA SER A 52 -0.90 -9.55 -7.11
C SER A 52 0.50 -10.14 -6.90
N GLU A 53 1.56 -9.32 -6.86
CA GLU A 53 2.93 -9.76 -6.53
C GLU A 53 3.04 -10.30 -5.09
N TYR A 54 2.10 -9.93 -4.22
CA TYR A 54 2.09 -10.24 -2.79
C TYR A 54 0.88 -11.08 -2.36
N ALA A 55 0.25 -11.79 -3.30
CA ALA A 55 -0.94 -12.62 -3.05
C ALA A 55 -0.88 -13.54 -1.81
N PRO A 56 0.26 -14.12 -1.39
CA PRO A 56 0.31 -14.98 -0.20
C PRO A 56 -0.09 -14.31 1.12
N VAL A 57 -0.03 -12.97 1.22
CA VAL A 57 -0.36 -12.21 2.44
C VAL A 57 -1.60 -11.34 2.27
N LEU A 58 -2.36 -11.53 1.19
CA LEU A 58 -3.54 -10.74 0.86
C LEU A 58 -4.78 -11.63 0.77
N ASP A 59 -5.90 -11.12 1.27
CA ASP A 59 -7.22 -11.70 1.06
C ASP A 59 -8.11 -10.82 0.15
N GLN A 60 -9.35 -11.26 -0.08
CA GLN A 60 -10.31 -10.52 -0.92
C GLN A 60 -10.67 -9.15 -0.35
N VAL A 61 -10.66 -8.99 0.98
CA VAL A 61 -10.91 -7.71 1.64
C VAL A 61 -9.74 -6.77 1.37
N ASP A 62 -8.51 -7.26 1.46
CA ASP A 62 -7.32 -6.46 1.20
C ASP A 62 -7.31 -5.91 -0.23
N TYR A 63 -7.61 -6.76 -1.23
CA TYR A 63 -7.73 -6.32 -2.63
C TYR A 63 -8.77 -5.21 -2.80
N LYS A 64 -9.92 -5.32 -2.12
CA LYS A 64 -10.96 -4.30 -2.16
C LYS A 64 -10.49 -2.99 -1.50
N LEU A 65 -9.84 -3.08 -0.35
CA LEU A 65 -9.32 -1.92 0.38
C LEU A 65 -8.25 -1.19 -0.44
N ILE A 66 -7.30 -1.91 -1.03
CA ILE A 66 -6.26 -1.32 -1.88
C ILE A 66 -6.88 -0.54 -3.03
N GLY A 67 -7.89 -1.10 -3.70
CA GLY A 67 -8.61 -0.40 -4.77
C GLY A 67 -9.33 0.86 -4.28
N LEU A 68 -10.03 0.79 -3.15
CA LEU A 68 -10.72 1.96 -2.56
C LEU A 68 -9.74 3.08 -2.17
N LEU A 69 -8.58 2.72 -1.61
CA LEU A 69 -7.55 3.68 -1.23
C LEU A 69 -6.90 4.33 -2.45
N GLU A 70 -6.72 3.58 -3.54
CA GLU A 70 -6.22 4.11 -4.81
C GLU A 70 -7.21 5.10 -5.43
N GLU A 71 -8.52 4.85 -5.37
CA GLU A 71 -9.54 5.76 -5.91
C GLU A 71 -9.54 7.16 -5.28
N ILE A 72 -9.17 7.26 -3.99
CA ILE A 72 -9.12 8.53 -3.25
C ILE A 72 -7.76 9.22 -3.31
N GLU A 73 -6.81 8.70 -4.09
CA GLU A 73 -5.54 9.39 -4.31
C GLU A 73 -5.74 10.69 -5.08
N GLN A 74 -4.94 11.70 -4.74
CA GLN A 74 -5.01 13.02 -5.37
C GLN A 74 -5.04 12.93 -6.90
N THR A 75 -4.18 12.11 -7.51
CA THR A 75 -4.14 11.95 -8.97
C THR A 75 -5.44 11.38 -9.54
N ASN A 76 -6.06 10.42 -8.86
CA ASN A 76 -7.31 9.80 -9.31
C ASN A 76 -8.51 10.73 -9.08
N ILE A 77 -8.54 11.46 -7.96
CA ILE A 77 -9.52 12.53 -7.71
C ILE A 77 -9.42 13.61 -8.81
N ILE A 78 -8.21 14.11 -9.10
CA ILE A 78 -8.00 15.11 -10.16
C ILE A 78 -8.50 14.56 -11.49
N LYS A 79 -8.07 13.36 -11.90
CA LYS A 79 -8.53 12.76 -13.16
C LYS A 79 -10.06 12.62 -13.24
N ARG A 80 -10.72 12.29 -12.13
CA ARG A 80 -12.17 12.05 -12.06
C ARG A 80 -12.99 13.33 -12.20
N TYR A 81 -12.57 14.41 -11.56
CA TYR A 81 -13.35 15.64 -11.47
C TYR A 81 -12.83 16.78 -12.33
N HIS A 82 -11.54 16.76 -12.70
CA HIS A 82 -10.95 17.71 -13.63
C HIS A 82 -11.04 17.16 -15.06
N LYS A 83 -12.24 17.22 -15.63
CA LYS A 83 -12.43 17.07 -17.07
C LYS A 83 -11.94 18.35 -17.75
N LYS A 84 -11.10 18.19 -18.78
CA LYS A 84 -10.74 19.30 -19.69
C LYS A 84 -11.99 19.95 -20.27
#